data_AF-A0A174R9G7-F1
#
_entry.id   AF-A0A174R9G7-F1
#
_cell.length_a   1.000
_cell.length_b   1.000
_cell.length_c   1.000
_cell.angle_alpha   90.00
_cell.angle_beta   90.00
_cell.angle_gamma   90.00
#
_symmetry.space_group_name_H-M   'P 1'
#
loop_
_entity.id
_entity.type
_entity.pdbx_description
1 polymer ?
#
loop_
_entity_poly.entity_id
_entity_poly.type
_entity_poly.pdbx_seq_one_letter_code
_entity_poly.pdbx_strand_id
1 'polypeptide(L)'
;MKKEENNLDRLKGTNPFTVPEGYMEGLTERIMSQLPEKPEERAKRISLMDRVRPWLYMAAVFAGLGLFFKAIVGINGSDGSTASDSLLVRTEVPTTALDAIEAEEDEEYLEYLEVQYANYLLDEELSYSE
;
A
#
# COMPACT_ATOMS: atom_id res chain seq x y z
N MET A 1 -54.29 16.85 -40.90
CA MET A 1 -53.96 16.74 -39.47
C MET A 1 -53.97 18.13 -38.88
N LYS A 2 -54.80 18.39 -37.87
CA LYS A 2 -54.81 19.66 -37.13
C LYS A 2 -53.65 19.61 -36.13
N LYS A 3 -52.77 20.61 -36.12
CA LYS A 3 -51.69 20.72 -35.15
C LYS A 3 -52.29 21.15 -33.82
N GLU A 4 -52.19 20.30 -32.80
CA GLU A 4 -52.53 20.67 -31.43
C GLU A 4 -51.50 21.65 -30.91
N GLU A 5 -51.96 22.85 -30.54
CA GLU A 5 -51.09 23.89 -30.00
C GLU A 5 -50.70 23.51 -28.57
N ASN A 6 -49.39 23.35 -28.35
CA ASN A 6 -48.82 22.82 -27.14
C ASN A 6 -48.80 23.93 -26.05
N ASN A 7 -49.60 23.75 -24.99
CA ASN A 7 -49.80 24.73 -23.92
C ASN A 7 -48.57 24.96 -23.00
N LEU A 8 -47.42 24.35 -23.29
CA LEU A 8 -46.24 24.40 -22.43
C LEU A 8 -45.45 25.72 -22.53
N ASP A 9 -45.64 26.49 -23.61
CA ASP A 9 -45.00 27.80 -23.76
C ASP A 9 -45.48 28.82 -22.71
N ARG A 10 -46.67 28.62 -22.12
CA ARG A 10 -47.20 29.48 -21.05
C ARG A 10 -46.57 29.21 -19.68
N LEU A 11 -45.96 28.04 -19.49
CA LEU A 11 -45.23 27.67 -18.27
C LEU A 11 -43.73 27.96 -18.37
N LYS A 12 -43.26 28.42 -19.53
CA LYS A 12 -41.85 28.69 -19.81
C LYS A 12 -41.43 30.02 -19.16
N GLY A 13 -41.09 29.97 -17.88
CA GLY A 13 -40.56 31.13 -17.13
C GLY A 13 -41.07 31.27 -15.71
N THR A 14 -42.17 30.58 -15.36
CA THR A 14 -42.65 30.49 -13.97
C THR A 14 -42.14 29.20 -13.36
N ASN A 15 -41.30 29.27 -12.33
CA ASN A 15 -40.85 28.09 -11.60
C ASN A 15 -42.05 27.49 -10.82
N PRO A 16 -42.59 26.33 -11.24
CA PRO A 16 -43.72 25.70 -10.55
C PRO A 16 -43.31 25.08 -9.22
N PHE A 17 -42.00 24.91 -8.98
CA PHE A 17 -41.44 24.39 -7.74
C PHE A 17 -40.92 25.56 -6.89
N THR A 18 -41.84 26.39 -6.41
CA THR A 18 -41.54 27.45 -5.44
C THR A 18 -41.92 26.95 -4.05
N VAL A 19 -40.97 26.97 -3.13
CA VAL A 19 -41.21 26.60 -1.74
C VAL A 19 -41.99 27.72 -1.02
N PRO A 20 -42.98 27.38 -0.17
CA PRO A 20 -43.66 28.36 0.67
C PRO A 20 -42.68 29.12 1.58
N GLU A 21 -43.01 30.36 1.92
CA GLU A 21 -42.24 31.15 2.88
C GLU A 21 -42.11 30.39 4.22
N GLY A 22 -40.89 30.29 4.75
CA GLY A 22 -40.60 29.57 6.00
C GLY A 22 -40.46 28.05 5.91
N TYR A 23 -40.70 27.41 4.75
CA TYR A 23 -40.63 25.94 4.64
C TYR A 23 -39.24 25.35 4.94
N MET A 24 -38.17 26.07 4.58
CA MET A 24 -36.79 25.66 4.83
C MET A 24 -36.20 26.29 6.10
N GLU A 25 -37.00 27.02 6.88
CA GLU A 25 -36.56 27.63 8.13
C GLU A 25 -36.22 26.52 9.15
N GLY A 26 -35.02 26.58 9.72
CA GLY A 26 -34.54 25.58 10.69
C GLY A 26 -34.18 24.21 10.11
N LEU A 27 -34.29 23.99 8.79
CA LEU A 27 -33.90 22.71 8.16
C LEU A 27 -32.44 22.36 8.44
N THR A 28 -31.55 23.34 8.32
CA THR A 28 -30.11 23.16 8.58
C THR A 28 -29.84 22.74 10.03
N GLU A 29 -30.50 23.37 11.00
CA GLU A 29 -30.35 23.02 12.42
C GLU A 29 -30.85 21.59 12.68
N ARG A 30 -31.99 21.24 12.08
CA ARG A 30 -32.54 19.87 12.17
C ARG A 30 -31.61 18.83 11.54
N ILE A 31 -31.03 19.10 10.38
CA ILE A 31 -30.07 18.21 9.72
C ILE A 31 -28.82 18.05 10.60
N MET A 32 -28.27 19.14 11.12
CA MET A 32 -27.08 19.10 11.98
C MET A 32 -27.34 18.37 13.30
N SER A 33 -28.54 18.51 13.87
CA SER A 33 -28.94 17.79 15.10
C SER A 33 -29.11 16.28 14.91
N GLN A 34 -29.39 15.85 13.68
CA GLN A 34 -29.57 14.43 13.34
C GLN A 34 -28.29 13.80 12.79
N LEU A 35 -27.28 14.61 12.50
CA LEU A 35 -26.00 14.09 12.04
C LEU A 35 -25.35 13.36 13.23
N PRO A 36 -24.97 12.08 13.07
CA PRO A 36 -24.25 11.39 14.12
C PRO A 36 -22.98 12.18 14.44
N GLU A 37 -22.65 12.33 15.73
CA GLU A 37 -21.35 12.84 16.14
C GLU A 37 -20.31 12.01 15.40
N LYS A 38 -19.56 12.63 14.49
CA LYS A 38 -18.41 11.97 13.86
C LYS A 38 -17.56 11.52 15.04
N PRO A 39 -17.35 10.20 15.25
CA PRO A 39 -16.43 9.77 16.27
C PRO A 39 -15.13 10.47 15.91
N GLU A 40 -14.64 11.34 16.80
CA GLU A 40 -13.28 11.82 16.67
C GLU A 40 -12.44 10.56 16.80
N GLU A 41 -12.05 10.00 15.66
CA GLU A 41 -11.04 8.98 15.57
C GLU A 41 -9.80 9.64 16.12
N ARG A 42 -9.65 9.56 17.44
CA ARG A 42 -8.47 9.98 18.17
C ARG A 42 -7.35 9.22 17.49
N ALA A 43 -6.66 9.90 16.57
CA ALA A 43 -5.61 9.33 15.75
C ALA A 43 -4.77 8.46 16.66
N LYS A 44 -4.86 7.14 16.46
CA LYS A 44 -4.26 6.13 17.33
C LYS A 44 -2.82 6.56 17.51
N ARG A 45 -2.47 7.06 18.70
CA ARG A 45 -1.16 7.66 18.94
C ARG A 45 -0.15 6.53 18.82
N ILE A 46 0.43 6.42 17.63
CA ILE A 46 1.46 5.44 17.32
C ILE A 46 2.60 5.72 18.31
N SER A 47 2.87 4.77 19.20
CA SER A 47 3.96 4.92 20.15
C SER A 47 5.27 4.85 19.38
N LEU A 48 6.28 5.63 19.76
CA LEU A 48 7.63 5.54 19.16
C LEU A 48 8.17 4.10 19.24
N MET A 49 7.73 3.32 20.23
CA MET A 49 8.05 1.90 20.38
C MET A 49 7.54 1.04 19.21
N ASP A 50 6.43 1.39 18.59
CA ASP A 50 5.88 0.63 17.45
C ASP A 50 6.76 0.77 16.20
N ARG A 51 7.52 1.87 16.08
CA ARG A 51 8.45 2.11 14.98
C ARG A 51 9.79 1.38 15.15
N VAL A 52 10.24 1.14 16.39
CA VAL A 52 11.52 0.46 16.64
C VAL A 52 11.38 -1.07 16.71
N ARG A 53 10.16 -1.61 16.89
CA ARG A 53 9.92 -3.06 16.91
C ARG A 53 10.44 -3.77 15.65
N PRO A 54 10.14 -3.32 14.41
CA PRO A 54 10.64 -3.97 13.21
C PRO A 54 12.17 -3.90 13.08
N TRP A 55 12.78 -2.77 13.43
CA TRP A 55 14.22 -2.59 13.33
C TRP A 55 14.99 -3.48 14.33
N LEU A 56 14.43 -3.69 15.52
CA LEU A 56 15.00 -4.61 16.51
C LEU A 56 15.01 -6.06 16.01
N TYR A 57 13.96 -6.50 15.31
CA TYR A 57 13.94 -7.84 14.71
C TYR A 57 15.00 -7.99 13.62
N MET A 58 15.15 -6.98 12.75
CA MET A 58 16.22 -6.98 11.74
C MET A 58 17.59 -7.04 12.41
N ALA A 59 17.84 -6.20 13.42
CA ALA A 59 19.10 -6.21 14.16
C ALA A 59 19.40 -7.57 14.81
N ALA A 60 18.39 -8.25 15.39
CA ALA A 60 18.55 -9.58 15.96
C ALA A 60 18.90 -10.64 14.91
N VAL A 61 18.29 -10.58 13.72
CA VAL A 61 18.61 -11.49 12.61
C VAL A 61 20.03 -11.25 12.11
N PHE A 62 20.45 -9.99 11.90
CA PHE A 62 21.81 -9.66 11.50
C PHE A 62 22.85 -10.07 12.54
N ALA A 63 22.56 -9.85 13.83
CA ALA A 63 23.43 -10.29 14.91
C ALA A 63 23.50 -11.83 14.97
N GLY A 64 22.37 -12.52 14.83
CA GLY A 64 22.32 -13.98 14.78
C GLY A 64 23.16 -14.54 13.64
N LEU A 65 22.88 -14.13 12.40
CA LEU A 65 23.64 -14.56 11.22
C LEU A 65 25.11 -14.17 11.33
N GLY A 66 25.43 -12.95 11.74
CA GLY A 66 26.81 -12.49 11.93
C GLY A 66 27.58 -13.31 12.98
N LEU A 67 26.92 -13.72 14.07
CA LEU A 67 27.51 -14.63 15.06
C LEU A 67 27.65 -16.05 14.51
N PHE A 68 26.69 -16.56 13.74
CA PHE A 68 26.79 -17.85 13.06
C PHE A 68 27.96 -17.87 12.07
N PHE A 69 28.10 -16.85 11.22
CA PHE A 69 29.26 -16.68 10.33
C PHE A 69 30.56 -16.58 11.13
N LYS A 70 30.60 -15.79 12.21
CA LYS A 70 31.79 -15.67 13.06
C LYS A 70 32.15 -16.98 13.78
N ALA A 71 31.17 -17.77 14.23
CA ALA A 71 31.42 -19.04 14.89
C ALA A 71 31.89 -20.13 13.92
N ILE A 72 31.38 -20.15 12.69
CA ILE A 72 31.72 -21.16 11.68
C ILE A 72 33.01 -20.79 10.92
N VAL A 73 33.20 -19.52 10.57
CA VAL A 73 34.37 -19.03 9.80
C VAL A 73 35.53 -18.60 10.72
N GLY A 74 35.23 -18.08 11.92
CA GLY A 74 36.17 -17.31 12.73
C GLY A 74 36.91 -18.05 13.86
N ILE A 75 36.72 -19.37 14.05
CA ILE A 75 37.46 -20.11 15.09
C ILE A 75 38.86 -20.55 14.63
N ASN A 76 39.18 -20.51 13.32
CA ASN A 76 40.48 -20.91 12.78
C ASN A 76 41.41 -19.75 12.36
N GLY A 77 41.02 -18.49 12.60
CA GLY A 77 41.67 -17.35 11.92
C GLY A 77 42.04 -16.15 12.80
N SER A 78 42.16 -16.32 14.11
CA SER A 78 42.71 -15.26 14.97
C SER A 78 44.20 -15.47 15.20
N ASP A 79 45.02 -15.25 14.17
CA ASP A 79 46.37 -14.76 14.40
C ASP A 79 46.72 -13.75 13.31
N GLY A 80 47.17 -12.59 13.78
CA GLY A 80 47.20 -11.37 13.00
C GLY A 80 48.16 -11.42 11.82
N SER A 81 47.79 -10.71 10.76
CA SER A 81 48.72 -9.89 10.00
C SER A 81 47.95 -9.07 8.99
N THR A 82 48.12 -7.76 9.06
CA THR A 82 48.06 -6.89 7.90
C THR A 82 49.03 -7.41 6.83
N ALA A 83 48.55 -8.19 5.87
CA ALA A 83 49.27 -8.43 4.64
C ALA A 83 48.25 -8.67 3.53
N SER A 84 48.12 -7.67 2.66
CA SER A 84 47.62 -7.83 1.32
C SER A 84 48.40 -8.95 0.66
N ASP A 85 47.78 -10.12 0.46
CA ASP A 85 48.32 -11.09 -0.49
C ASP A 85 47.23 -11.55 -1.45
N SER A 86 47.56 -11.37 -2.70
CA SER A 86 46.75 -11.62 -3.88
C SER A 86 46.63 -13.12 -4.08
N LEU A 87 45.55 -13.74 -3.61
CA LEU A 87 45.14 -15.05 -4.09
C LEU A 87 43.70 -14.99 -4.59
N LEU A 88 43.60 -14.74 -5.89
CA LEU A 88 42.41 -15.00 -6.70
C LEU A 88 41.97 -16.45 -6.48
N VAL A 89 40.96 -16.66 -5.63
CA VAL A 89 40.19 -17.90 -5.62
C VAL A 89 39.17 -17.78 -6.73
N ARG A 90 39.43 -18.49 -7.83
CA ARG A 90 38.43 -18.77 -8.85
C ARG A 90 37.33 -19.60 -8.19
N THR A 91 36.25 -18.95 -7.76
CA THR A 91 35.03 -19.65 -7.37
C THR A 91 34.34 -20.09 -8.65
N GLU A 92 34.60 -21.32 -9.08
CA GLU A 92 33.64 -22.03 -9.91
C GLU A 92 32.39 -22.24 -9.06
N VAL A 93 31.37 -21.43 -9.30
CA VAL A 93 30.04 -21.65 -8.75
C VAL A 93 29.55 -22.94 -9.43
N PRO A 94 29.13 -23.98 -8.69
CA PRO A 94 28.57 -25.16 -9.34
C PRO A 94 27.32 -24.71 -10.10
N THR A 95 27.39 -24.75 -11.43
CA THR A 95 26.30 -24.30 -12.33
C THR A 95 25.00 -25.02 -12.03
N THR A 96 25.07 -26.25 -11.48
CA THR A 96 23.91 -27.04 -11.05
C THR A 96 23.11 -26.40 -9.91
N ALA A 97 23.74 -25.63 -9.02
CA ALA A 97 23.04 -24.94 -7.94
C ALA A 97 22.44 -23.60 -8.39
N LEU A 98 23.03 -22.95 -9.39
CA LEU A 98 22.43 -21.77 -10.03
C LEU A 98 21.29 -22.17 -10.97
N ASP A 99 21.47 -23.20 -11.79
CA ASP A 99 20.39 -23.77 -12.63
C ASP A 99 19.20 -24.22 -11.80
N ALA A 100 19.42 -24.77 -10.59
CA ALA A 100 18.32 -25.21 -9.72
C ALA A 100 17.54 -24.05 -9.09
N ILE A 101 18.17 -22.87 -8.92
CA ILE A 101 17.51 -21.67 -8.41
C ILE A 101 16.84 -20.92 -9.57
N GLU A 102 17.49 -20.85 -10.73
CA GLU A 102 16.96 -20.22 -11.96
C GLU A 102 15.80 -21.04 -12.55
N ALA A 103 15.81 -22.37 -12.45
CA ALA A 103 14.71 -23.23 -12.87
C ALA A 103 13.49 -23.21 -11.93
N GLU A 104 13.58 -22.58 -10.75
CA GLU A 104 12.45 -22.41 -9.83
C GLU A 104 11.87 -20.98 -9.92
N GLU A 105 12.59 -20.05 -10.56
CA GLU A 105 12.12 -18.72 -10.97
C GLU A 105 11.57 -18.79 -12.40
N ASP A 106 10.50 -19.58 -12.60
CA ASP A 106 9.80 -19.62 -13.88
C ASP A 106 9.35 -18.19 -14.27
N GLU A 107 9.83 -17.68 -15.40
CA GLU A 107 9.48 -16.34 -15.89
C GLU A 107 7.96 -16.13 -15.98
N GLU A 108 7.20 -17.20 -16.28
CA GLU A 108 5.74 -17.21 -16.28
C GLU A 108 5.13 -17.00 -14.88
N TYR A 109 5.76 -17.55 -13.83
CA TYR A 109 5.33 -17.34 -12.45
C TYR A 109 5.61 -15.91 -12.00
N LEU A 110 6.76 -15.35 -12.41
CA LEU A 110 7.10 -13.95 -12.14
C LEU A 110 6.16 -12.98 -12.86
N GLU A 111 5.84 -13.24 -14.13
CA GLU A 111 4.88 -12.43 -14.90
C GLU A 111 3.46 -12.54 -14.31
N TYR A 112 3.03 -13.74 -13.89
CA TYR A 112 1.74 -13.94 -13.21
C TYR A 112 1.64 -13.13 -11.91
N LEU A 113 2.70 -13.12 -11.10
CA LEU A 113 2.76 -12.31 -9.89
C LEU A 113 2.69 -10.81 -10.24
N GLU A 114 3.47 -10.35 -11.22
CA GLU A 114 3.47 -8.95 -11.65
C GLU A 114 2.08 -8.49 -12.12
N VAL A 115 1.40 -9.30 -12.94
CA VAL A 115 0.04 -9.00 -13.41
C VAL A 115 -0.98 -8.97 -12.26
N GLN A 116 -0.87 -9.90 -11.29
CA GLN A 116 -1.74 -9.89 -10.11
C GLN A 116 -1.54 -8.64 -9.25
N TYR A 117 -0.28 -8.24 -9.03
CA TYR A 117 0.03 -7.02 -8.27
C TYR A 117 -0.39 -5.75 -9.01
N ALA A 118 -0.18 -5.68 -10.32
CA ALA A 118 -0.58 -4.53 -11.14
C ALA A 118 -2.10 -4.30 -11.10
N ASN A 119 -2.90 -5.37 -11.19
CA ASN A 119 -4.35 -5.29 -11.08
C ASN A 119 -4.79 -4.86 -9.67
N TYR A 120 -4.16 -5.37 -8.61
CA TYR A 120 -4.47 -4.96 -7.24
C TYR A 120 -4.17 -3.48 -7.00
N LEU A 121 -3.06 -2.97 -7.55
CA LEU A 121 -2.70 -1.55 -7.46
C LEU A 121 -3.70 -0.64 -8.19
N LEU A 122 -4.16 -1.07 -9.37
CA LEU A 122 -5.13 -0.34 -10.18
C LEU A 122 -6.53 -0.33 -9.54
N ASP A 123 -6.98 -1.46 -9.00
CA ASP A 123 -8.26 -1.56 -8.28
C ASP A 123 -8.23 -0.73 -6.99
N GLU A 124 -7.09 -0.70 -6.30
CA GLU A 124 -6.88 0.17 -5.14
C GLU A 124 -6.99 1.66 -5.52
N GLU A 125 -6.30 2.11 -6.57
CA GLU A 125 -6.42 3.50 -7.07
C GLU A 125 -7.85 3.87 -7.52
N LEU A 126 -8.57 2.96 -8.18
CA LEU A 126 -9.95 3.19 -8.61
C LEU A 126 -10.90 3.30 -7.41
N SER A 127 -10.70 2.49 -6.37
CA SER A 127 -11.53 2.51 -5.15
C SER A 127 -11.40 3.81 -4.33
N TYR A 128 -10.27 4.52 -4.46
CA TYR A 128 -10.07 5.83 -3.82
C TYR A 128 -10.56 7.02 -4.65
N SER A 129 -11.03 6.77 -5.89
CA SER A 129 -11.45 7.82 -6.83
C SER A 129 -12.96 8.07 -6.89
N GLU A 130 -13.74 7.43 -6.01
CA GLU A 130 -15.21 7.62 -5.86
C GLU A 130 -15.59 8.43 -4.61
#